data_AF-A0AAN7BPC9-F1
#
_entry.id   AF-A0AAN7BPC9-F1
#
_cell.length_a   1.000
_cell.length_b   1.000
_cell.length_c   1.000
_cell.angle_alpha   90.00
_cell.angle_beta   90.00
_cell.angle_gamma   90.00
#
_symmetry.space_group_name_H-M   'P 1'
#
loop_
_entity.id
_entity.type
_entity.pdbx_description
1 polymer ?
#
loop_
_entity_poly.entity_id
_entity_poly.type
_entity_poly.pdbx_seq_one_letter_code
_entity_poly.pdbx_strand_id
1 'polypeptide(L)'
;MVRSWLEQCDSNDSGKHLGCRTPPLVSLPHDFRVINCDTRCIVPWRNLQSALYTALSYVWGIADTTLWPDPGKLPDTAPLVIEDAIKVTKALGCDGPGMGPAIAQNRGMGLRFLWIDKYCIPQDDEEARWAHV
;
A
#
# COMPACT_ATOMS: atom_id res chain seq x y z
N MET A 1 -16.22 10.21 -4.12
CA MET A 1 -15.88 9.82 -5.51
C MET A 1 -14.93 8.63 -5.53
N VAL A 2 -13.66 8.71 -5.09
CA VAL A 2 -12.78 7.51 -5.05
C VAL A 2 -13.10 6.56 -3.89
N ARG A 3 -13.23 7.06 -2.65
CA ARG A 3 -13.56 6.23 -1.47
C ARG A 3 -14.87 5.46 -1.64
N SER A 4 -15.93 6.16 -2.02
CA SER A 4 -17.25 5.58 -2.29
C SER A 4 -17.25 4.51 -3.39
N TRP A 5 -16.31 4.61 -4.34
CA TRP A 5 -16.14 3.59 -5.38
C TRP A 5 -15.40 2.36 -4.84
N LEU A 6 -14.34 2.56 -4.06
CA LEU A 6 -13.63 1.47 -3.38
C LEU A 6 -14.54 0.71 -2.41
N GLU A 7 -15.38 1.42 -1.64
CA GLU A 7 -16.40 0.82 -0.76
C GLU A 7 -17.43 0.00 -1.53
N GLN A 8 -17.85 0.45 -2.72
CA GLN A 8 -18.77 -0.32 -3.57
C GLN A 8 -18.10 -1.57 -4.15
N CYS A 9 -16.82 -1.49 -4.52
CA CYS A 9 -16.04 -2.66 -4.94
C CYS A 9 -15.85 -3.65 -3.77
N ASP A 10 -15.70 -3.15 -2.54
CA ASP A 10 -15.57 -3.94 -1.32
C ASP A 10 -16.92 -4.38 -0.69
N SER A 11 -18.04 -3.87 -1.21
CA SER A 11 -19.36 -4.37 -0.84
C SER A 11 -19.68 -5.70 -1.53
N ASN A 12 -20.20 -6.66 -0.76
CA ASN A 12 -20.62 -7.97 -1.27
C ASN A 12 -21.95 -7.90 -2.06
N ASP A 13 -22.56 -6.72 -2.15
CA ASP A 13 -23.92 -6.48 -2.64
C ASP A 13 -24.04 -6.39 -4.16
N SER A 14 -22.93 -6.35 -4.88
CA SER A 14 -22.97 -6.33 -6.33
C SER A 14 -22.27 -7.56 -6.89
N GLY A 15 -23.04 -8.55 -7.33
CA GLY A 15 -22.56 -9.63 -8.22
C GLY A 15 -21.90 -9.15 -9.53
N LYS A 16 -21.65 -7.83 -9.65
CA LYS A 16 -20.97 -7.10 -10.71
C LYS A 16 -19.44 -7.20 -10.63
N HIS A 17 -18.87 -7.64 -9.50
CA HIS A 17 -17.42 -7.74 -9.29
C HIS A 17 -16.91 -9.16 -8.95
N LEU A 18 -17.66 -10.22 -9.28
CA LEU A 18 -17.22 -11.61 -9.03
C LEU A 18 -15.85 -11.93 -9.63
N GLY A 19 -15.51 -11.35 -10.78
CA GLY A 19 -14.19 -11.50 -11.41
C GLY A 19 -13.07 -10.70 -10.74
N CYS A 20 -13.40 -9.67 -9.95
CA CYS A 20 -12.43 -8.85 -9.21
C CYS A 20 -12.16 -9.41 -7.80
N ARG A 21 -13.10 -10.18 -7.24
CA ARG A 21 -13.01 -10.84 -5.93
C ARG A 21 -12.51 -12.29 -6.03
N THR A 22 -11.69 -12.60 -7.03
CA THR A 22 -11.13 -13.94 -7.20
C THR A 22 -10.56 -14.44 -5.86
N PRO A 23 -10.81 -15.72 -5.50
CA PRO A 23 -10.42 -16.26 -4.20
C PRO A 23 -8.91 -16.13 -3.99
N PRO A 24 -8.44 -16.05 -2.73
CA PRO A 24 -7.05 -15.78 -2.42
C PRO A 24 -6.21 -17.02 -2.74
N LEU A 25 -5.85 -17.18 -4.01
CA LEU A 25 -5.07 -18.33 -4.46
C LEU A 25 -3.56 -18.11 -4.34
N VAL A 26 -3.13 -16.95 -3.84
CA VAL A 26 -1.72 -16.65 -3.64
C VAL A 26 -1.56 -16.08 -2.24
N SER A 27 -1.08 -16.91 -1.33
CA SER A 27 -0.47 -16.41 -0.09
C SER A 27 0.68 -15.50 -0.49
N LEU A 28 0.70 -14.27 0.04
CA LEU A 28 1.79 -13.33 -0.24
C LEU A 28 3.15 -13.98 0.10
N PRO A 29 4.21 -13.66 -0.67
CA PRO A 29 5.55 -14.17 -0.39
C PRO A 29 5.97 -13.93 1.06
N HIS A 30 6.80 -14.82 1.62
CA HIS A 30 7.26 -14.72 3.01
C HIS A 30 7.94 -13.37 3.32
N ASP A 31 8.66 -12.83 2.33
CA ASP A 31 9.42 -11.60 2.45
C ASP A 31 8.65 -10.38 1.89
N PHE A 32 7.32 -10.47 1.79
CA PHE A 32 6.48 -9.34 1.40
C PHE A 32 6.60 -8.22 2.45
N ARG A 33 7.01 -7.04 2.01
CA ARG A 33 7.21 -5.84 2.84
C ARG A 33 6.33 -4.72 2.36
N VAL A 34 5.95 -3.81 3.24
CA VAL A 34 5.15 -2.63 2.92
C VAL A 34 5.69 -1.41 3.66
N ILE A 35 5.46 -0.22 3.13
CA ILE A 35 5.81 1.04 3.79
C ILE A 35 4.67 1.44 4.71
N ASN A 36 4.98 1.68 5.99
CA ASN A 36 4.07 2.34 6.91
C ASN A 36 4.05 3.84 6.60
N CYS A 37 2.93 4.38 6.15
CA CYS A 37 2.78 5.78 5.74
C CYS A 37 2.89 6.78 6.90
N ASP A 38 2.73 6.35 8.15
CA ASP A 38 2.87 7.20 9.33
C ASP A 38 4.33 7.34 9.77
N THR A 39 5.09 6.24 9.75
CA THR A 39 6.48 6.22 10.22
C THR A 39 7.51 6.30 9.08
N ARG A 40 7.06 6.13 7.83
CA ARG A 40 7.89 5.98 6.63
C ARG A 40 8.89 4.81 6.73
N CYS A 41 8.57 3.81 7.55
CA CYS A 41 9.40 2.60 7.71
C CYS A 41 8.89 1.47 6.83
N ILE A 42 9.81 0.68 6.28
CA ILE A 42 9.50 -0.55 5.56
C ILE A 42 9.35 -1.66 6.61
N VAL A 43 8.19 -2.31 6.65
CA VAL A 43 7.84 -3.32 7.65
C VAL A 43 7.45 -4.64 6.97
N PRO A 44 7.80 -5.80 7.56
CA PRO A 44 7.35 -7.10 7.06
C PRO A 44 5.83 -7.28 7.20
N TRP A 45 5.16 -7.72 6.14
CA TRP A 45 3.72 -7.91 6.10
C TRP A 45 3.21 -8.95 7.10
N ARG A 46 3.99 -10.01 7.33
CA ARG A 46 3.68 -11.06 8.31
C ARG A 46 3.40 -10.54 9.74
N ASN A 47 3.90 -9.35 10.08
CA ASN A 47 3.68 -8.73 11.38
C ASN A 47 2.36 -7.92 11.44
N LEU A 48 1.68 -7.75 10.31
CA LEU A 48 0.47 -6.93 10.15
C LEU A 48 -0.76 -7.82 9.95
N GLN A 49 -1.44 -8.14 11.05
CA GLN A 49 -2.66 -8.97 11.00
C GLN A 49 -3.81 -8.16 10.39
N SER A 50 -4.44 -8.71 9.35
CA SER A 50 -5.65 -8.16 8.71
C SER A 50 -5.53 -6.71 8.22
N ALA A 51 -4.31 -6.26 7.91
CA ALA A 51 -4.09 -4.94 7.35
C ALA A 51 -4.54 -4.86 5.88
N LEU A 52 -4.84 -3.65 5.42
CA LEU A 52 -5.02 -3.33 4.01
C LEU A 52 -3.85 -2.46 3.55
N TYR A 53 -3.42 -2.69 2.31
CA TYR A 53 -2.39 -1.88 1.66
C TYR A 53 -2.89 -1.34 0.32
N THR A 54 -2.33 -0.21 -0.09
CA THR A 54 -2.41 0.27 -1.47
C THR A 54 -1.13 -0.14 -2.20
N ALA A 55 -1.22 -0.38 -3.51
CA ALA A 55 -0.06 -0.64 -4.36
C ALA A 55 0.11 0.53 -5.34
N LEU A 56 1.33 1.04 -5.45
CA LEU A 56 1.70 2.00 -6.48
C LEU A 56 2.50 1.29 -7.56
N SER A 57 1.88 1.04 -8.71
CA SER A 57 2.56 0.55 -9.91
C SER A 57 3.34 1.70 -10.54
N TYR A 58 4.58 1.89 -10.10
CA TYR A 58 5.48 2.94 -10.56
C TYR A 58 6.59 2.34 -11.42
N VAL A 59 6.75 2.87 -12.64
CA VAL A 59 7.85 2.48 -13.53
C VAL A 59 9.11 3.25 -13.14
N TRP A 60 10.20 2.52 -12.96
CA TRP A 60 11.51 3.07 -12.65
C TRP A 60 11.96 4.06 -13.74
N GLY A 61 12.29 5.29 -13.33
CA GLY A 61 13.00 6.22 -14.20
C GLY A 61 14.44 5.75 -14.45
N ILE A 62 14.98 6.10 -15.63
CA ILE A 62 16.30 5.66 -16.13
C ILE A 62 17.48 6.09 -15.24
N ALA A 63 17.30 6.97 -14.26
CA ALA A 63 18.41 7.69 -13.63
C ALA A 63 18.64 7.42 -12.13
N ASP A 64 17.87 6.56 -11.47
CA ASP A 64 17.88 6.50 -10.00
C ASP A 64 18.60 5.25 -9.48
N THR A 65 19.90 5.15 -9.82
CA THR A 65 20.90 4.18 -9.32
C THR A 65 21.48 4.59 -7.97
N THR A 66 20.88 5.52 -7.25
CA THR A 66 21.34 5.86 -5.90
C THR A 66 21.12 4.64 -5.01
N LEU A 67 22.22 3.98 -4.64
CA LEU A 67 22.25 2.91 -3.65
C LEU A 67 21.52 3.41 -2.41
N TRP A 68 20.32 2.88 -2.20
CA TRP A 68 19.47 3.25 -1.08
C TRP A 68 20.12 2.69 0.20
N PRO A 69 20.64 3.54 1.10
CA PRO A 69 21.56 3.10 2.14
C PRO A 69 20.88 2.42 3.33
N ASP A 70 19.56 2.55 3.49
CA ASP A 70 18.81 1.95 4.61
C ASP A 70 17.62 1.11 4.13
N PRO A 71 17.77 -0.22 3.99
CA PRO A 71 16.71 -1.11 3.50
C PRO A 71 15.45 -1.15 4.40
N GLY A 72 15.48 -0.53 5.58
CA GLY A 72 14.36 -0.49 6.53
C GLY A 72 13.52 0.79 6.51
N LYS A 73 13.90 1.81 5.75
CA LYS A 73 13.19 3.11 5.74
C LYS A 73 13.02 3.66 4.33
N LEU A 74 12.12 4.62 4.17
CA LEU A 74 12.00 5.42 2.95
C LEU A 74 12.95 6.63 3.02
N PRO A 75 13.49 7.13 1.89
CA PRO A 75 14.24 8.38 1.86
C PRO A 75 13.53 9.53 2.54
N ASP A 76 14.31 10.40 3.19
CA ASP A 76 13.83 11.69 3.69
C ASP A 76 13.25 12.53 2.54
N THR A 77 13.84 12.40 1.35
CA THR A 77 13.37 13.03 0.11
C THR A 77 12.97 11.96 -0.91
N ALA A 78 11.73 11.50 -0.88
CA ALA A 78 11.21 10.61 -1.92
C ALA A 78 10.70 11.42 -3.13
N PRO A 79 10.69 10.84 -4.35
CA PRO A 79 10.03 11.46 -5.50
C PRO A 79 8.59 11.89 -5.22
N LEU A 80 8.16 12.99 -5.83
CA LEU A 80 6.82 13.59 -5.60
C LEU A 80 5.67 12.58 -5.74
N VAL A 81 5.76 11.67 -6.71
CA VAL A 81 4.75 10.62 -6.93
C VAL A 81 4.60 9.68 -5.72
N ILE A 82 5.69 9.38 -5.03
CA ILE A 82 5.68 8.53 -3.82
C ILE A 82 5.11 9.31 -2.64
N GLU A 83 5.51 10.58 -2.49
CA GLU A 83 4.95 11.46 -1.45
C GLU A 83 3.44 11.62 -1.61
N ASP A 84 2.96 11.82 -2.84
CA ASP A 84 1.55 11.96 -3.12
C ASP A 84 0.80 10.64 -2.93
N ALA A 85 1.39 9.50 -3.27
CA ALA A 85 0.82 8.19 -2.98
C ALA A 85 0.67 7.93 -1.47
N ILE A 86 1.64 8.37 -0.65
CA ILE A 86 1.54 8.30 0.82
C ILE A 86 0.38 9.17 1.31
N LYS A 87 0.26 10.41 0.84
CA LYS A 87 -0.83 11.32 1.21
C LYS A 87 -2.20 10.74 0.82
N VAL A 88 -2.33 10.22 -0.39
CA VAL A 88 -3.59 9.60 -0.87
C VAL A 88 -3.94 8.38 -0.03
N THR A 89 -2.97 7.50 0.27
CA THR A 89 -3.19 6.32 1.11
C THR A 89 -3.71 6.70 2.49
N LYS A 90 -3.10 7.70 3.14
CA LYS A 90 -3.56 8.22 4.43
C LYS A 90 -4.94 8.86 4.33
N ALA A 91 -5.21 9.65 3.28
CA ALA A 91 -6.52 10.26 3.08
C ALA A 91 -7.64 9.25 2.81
N LEU A 92 -7.33 8.09 2.21
CA LEU A 92 -8.28 7.00 2.04
C LEU A 92 -8.52 6.24 3.35
N GLY A 93 -7.50 6.10 4.20
CA GLY A 93 -7.58 5.41 5.49
C GLY A 93 -8.17 6.23 6.63
N CYS A 94 -8.00 7.55 6.62
CA CYS A 94 -8.63 8.45 7.58
C CYS A 94 -10.08 8.72 7.19
N ASP A 95 -11.00 8.49 8.14
CA ASP A 95 -12.29 9.18 8.14
C ASP A 95 -12.00 10.68 8.03
N GLY A 96 -12.66 11.37 7.10
CA GLY A 96 -12.53 12.83 6.98
C GLY A 96 -12.87 13.52 8.31
N PRO A 97 -12.60 14.83 8.46
CA PRO A 97 -12.97 15.57 9.66
C PRO A 97 -14.50 15.62 9.79
N GLY A 98 -15.09 14.60 10.39
CA GLY A 98 -16.46 14.55 10.84
C GLY A 98 -16.52 15.08 12.26
N MET A 99 -16.88 16.36 12.40
CA MET A 99 -17.43 16.85 13.66
C MET A 99 -18.70 16.04 14.00
N GLY A 100 -18.65 15.24 15.06
CA GLY A 100 -19.86 14.64 15.63
C GLY A 100 -19.54 13.44 16.53
N PRO A 101 -19.95 13.46 17.82
CA PRO A 101 -19.69 12.34 18.71
C PRO A 101 -20.67 11.20 18.45
N ALA A 102 -20.15 9.99 18.66
CA ALA A 102 -20.89 8.82 19.13
C ALA A 102 -22.18 8.51 18.36
N ILE A 103 -22.08 7.80 17.23
CA ILE A 103 -22.57 6.43 16.94
C ILE A 103 -22.25 6.20 15.45
N ALA A 104 -20.98 5.98 15.11
CA ALA A 104 -20.59 5.71 13.72
C ALA A 104 -19.73 4.46 13.68
N GLN A 105 -20.25 3.41 13.04
CA GLN A 105 -19.42 2.34 12.53
C GLN A 105 -18.27 2.98 11.75
N ASN A 106 -17.07 2.81 12.27
CA ASN A 106 -15.76 3.13 11.71
C ASN A 106 -15.81 3.05 10.16
N ARG A 107 -15.93 4.19 9.46
CA ARG A 107 -16.05 4.24 7.97
C ARG A 107 -14.71 4.50 7.29
N GLY A 108 -13.60 4.39 8.03
CA GLY A 108 -12.27 4.43 7.47
C GLY A 108 -11.89 3.06 6.93
N MET A 109 -11.35 3.00 5.71
CA MET A 109 -10.82 1.75 5.14
C MET A 109 -9.56 1.22 5.88
N GLY A 110 -9.04 1.94 6.88
CA GLY A 110 -7.87 1.52 7.65
C GLY A 110 -6.56 1.47 6.84
N LEU A 111 -6.53 2.06 5.65
CA LEU A 111 -5.37 2.09 4.76
C LEU A 111 -4.25 2.96 5.34
N ARG A 112 -3.16 2.32 5.75
CA ARG A 112 -1.96 2.97 6.30
C ARG A 112 -0.66 2.42 5.71
N PHE A 113 -0.77 1.41 4.86
CA PHE A 113 0.36 0.71 4.28
C PHE A 113 0.35 0.91 2.77
N LEU A 114 1.53 1.16 2.21
CA LEU A 114 1.75 1.38 0.79
C LEU A 114 2.84 0.43 0.29
N TRP A 115 2.56 -0.30 -0.77
CA TRP A 115 3.50 -1.17 -1.45
C TRP A 115 4.03 -0.49 -2.72
N ILE A 116 5.36 -0.50 -2.87
CA ILE A 116 6.08 0.07 -4.02
C ILE A 116 7.25 -0.86 -4.33
N ASP A 117 7.30 -1.40 -5.54
CA ASP A 117 8.28 -2.39 -6.01
C ASP A 117 9.71 -1.98 -5.64
N LYS A 118 10.05 -0.70 -5.87
CA LYS A 118 11.38 -0.12 -5.62
C LYS A 118 11.90 -0.27 -4.19
N TYR A 119 11.02 -0.17 -3.21
CA TYR A 119 11.42 -0.17 -1.81
C TYR A 119 11.02 -1.47 -1.10
N CYS A 120 9.94 -2.10 -1.54
CA CYS A 120 9.39 -3.28 -0.89
C CYS A 120 10.11 -4.56 -1.33
N ILE A 121 10.68 -4.61 -2.53
CA ILE A 121 11.47 -5.75 -3.04
C ILE A 121 12.95 -5.54 -2.70
N PRO A 122 13.63 -6.52 -2.07
CA PRO A 122 15.07 -6.43 -1.79
C PRO A 122 15.83 -6.23 -3.10
N GLN A 123 16.63 -5.16 -3.18
CA GLN A 123 17.37 -4.79 -4.40
C GLN A 123 18.79 -5.39 -4.43
N ASP A 124 19.21 -6.01 -3.33
CA ASP A 124 20.48 -6.70 -3.12
C ASP A 124 20.52 -8.13 -3.68
N ASP A 125 19.36 -8.62 -4.13
CA ASP A 125 19.20 -9.94 -4.72
C ASP A 125 18.69 -9.77 -6.17
N GLU A 126 19.59 -9.98 -7.14
CA GLU A 126 19.22 -9.93 -8.56
C GLU A 126 18.13 -10.97 -8.90
N GLU A 127 18.13 -12.13 -8.24
CA GLU A 127 17.14 -13.19 -8.42
C GLU A 127 15.75 -12.74 -7.96
N ALA A 128 15.66 -12.02 -6.83
CA ALA A 128 14.41 -11.45 -6.32
C ALA A 128 13.83 -10.37 -7.25
N ARG A 129 14.69 -9.59 -7.91
CA ARG A 129 14.27 -8.55 -8.88
C ARG A 129 13.62 -9.16 -10.11
N TRP A 130 14.21 -10.21 -10.68
CA TRP A 130 13.70 -10.83 -11.92
C TRP A 130 12.46 -11.71 -11.71
N ALA A 131 12.22 -12.20 -10.49
CA ALA A 131 11.02 -12.98 -10.16
C ALA A 131 9.72 -12.14 -10.11
N HIS A 132 9.82 -10.81 -10.11
CA HIS A 132 8.68 -9.88 -9.95
C HIS A 132 8.53 -8.87 -11.09
N VAL A 133 9.25 -9.06 -12.21
CA VAL A 133 9.12 -8.30 -13.48
C VAL A 133 8.21 -9.05 -14.47
#